data_AF-A0A960EA77-F1
#
_entry.id   AF-A0A960EA77-F1
#
_cell.length_a   1.000
_cell.length_b   1.000
_cell.length_c   1.000
_cell.angle_alpha   90.00
_cell.angle_beta   90.00
_cell.angle_gamma   90.00
#
_symmetry.space_group_name_H-M   'P 1'
#
loop_
_entity.id
_entity.type
_entity.pdbx_description
1 polymer ?
#
loop_
_entity_poly.entity_id
_entity_poly.type
_entity_poly.pdbx_seq_one_letter_code
_entity_poly.pdbx_strand_id
1 'polypeptide(L)'
;MNGPSGTTDSELAPAQAAFRFLVEIAGLVCWAVVGWEVGGDTWGWILAILFPVVAATTWASFRVPGDASAGQGAPIPVPGIVRLMIELDMLVLAGVFAIIVGQVILGAATLIAVLVHYSLTMRRVRWLLAQRTIT
;
A
#
# COMPACT_ATOMS: atom_id res chain seq x y z
N MET A 1 6.53 23.59 28.53
CA MET A 1 5.64 24.32 27.61
C MET A 1 4.50 23.38 27.26
N ASN A 2 3.31 23.67 27.79
CA ASN A 2 2.12 22.82 27.69
C ASN A 2 1.42 23.12 26.35
N GLY A 3 1.45 22.17 25.42
CA GLY A 3 0.57 22.17 24.24
C GLY A 3 -0.84 21.72 24.62
N PRO A 4 -1.89 22.16 23.90
CA PRO A 4 -3.27 21.93 24.30
C PRO A 4 -3.62 20.43 24.33
N SER A 5 -4.18 19.98 25.45
CA SER A 5 -4.88 18.71 25.57
C SER A 5 -6.24 18.83 24.86
N GLY A 6 -6.34 18.27 23.65
CA GLY A 6 -7.56 18.25 22.86
C GLY A 6 -7.49 17.17 21.79
N THR A 7 -8.27 16.10 22.02
CA THR A 7 -8.68 15.03 21.10
C THR A 7 -7.62 14.10 20.50
N THR A 8 -7.97 12.83 20.49
CA THR A 8 -7.33 11.69 19.83
C THR A 8 -7.31 11.87 18.31
N ASP A 9 -6.55 12.84 17.80
CA ASP A 9 -6.46 13.17 16.36
C ASP A 9 -5.57 12.18 15.57
N SER A 10 -4.99 11.18 16.23
CA SER A 10 -4.09 10.17 15.65
C SER A 10 -4.78 8.89 15.20
N GLU A 11 -6.03 8.65 15.57
CA GLU A 11 -6.78 7.48 15.08
C GLU A 11 -7.45 7.83 13.75
N LEU A 12 -7.01 7.20 12.66
CA LEU A 12 -7.79 7.16 11.43
C LEU A 12 -9.19 6.67 11.80
N ALA A 13 -10.24 7.37 11.35
CA ALA A 13 -11.60 6.91 11.55
C ALA A 13 -11.68 5.42 11.15
N PRO A 14 -12.28 4.51 11.94
CA PRO A 14 -12.22 3.06 11.70
C PRO A 14 -12.56 2.65 10.26
N ALA A 15 -13.47 3.37 9.63
CA ALA A 15 -13.84 3.21 8.23
C ALA A 15 -12.68 3.45 7.24
N GLN A 16 -11.82 4.45 7.48
CA GLN A 16 -10.66 4.74 6.62
C GLN A 16 -9.59 3.64 6.74
N ALA A 17 -9.38 3.14 7.96
CA ALA A 17 -8.46 2.02 8.19
C ALA A 17 -8.98 0.73 7.54
N ALA A 18 -10.28 0.42 7.70
CA ALA A 18 -10.91 -0.71 7.04
C ALA A 18 -10.85 -0.60 5.51
N PHE A 19 -11.12 0.59 4.96
CA PHE A 19 -11.03 0.83 3.53
C PHE A 19 -9.61 0.65 3.01
N ARG A 20 -8.60 1.18 3.72
CA ARG A 20 -7.18 0.95 3.41
C ARG A 20 -6.85 -0.54 3.39
N PHE A 21 -7.28 -1.29 4.41
CA PHE A 21 -7.07 -2.74 4.46
C PHE A 21 -7.70 -3.46 3.26
N LEU A 22 -8.92 -3.08 2.85
CA LEU A 22 -9.55 -3.66 1.66
C LEU A 22 -8.77 -3.35 0.38
N VAL A 23 -8.23 -2.13 0.23
CA VAL A 23 -7.39 -1.75 -0.91
C VAL A 23 -6.08 -2.55 -0.91
N GLU A 24 -5.48 -2.78 0.27
CA GLU A 24 -4.27 -3.62 0.41
C GLU A 24 -4.54 -5.07 -0.04
N ILE A 25 -5.66 -5.66 0.40
CA ILE A 25 -6.07 -7.00 -0.03
C ILE A 25 -6.33 -7.03 -1.54
N ALA A 26 -7.03 -6.03 -2.11
CA ALA A 26 -7.28 -5.96 -3.54
C ALA A 26 -5.99 -5.88 -4.37
N GLY A 27 -5.00 -5.09 -3.91
CA GLY A 27 -3.69 -5.01 -4.53
C GLY A 27 -2.94 -6.36 -4.49
N LEU A 28 -2.98 -7.07 -3.36
CA LEU A 28 -2.37 -8.41 -3.26
C LEU A 28 -3.06 -9.43 -4.16
N VAL A 29 -4.39 -9.39 -4.27
CA VAL A 29 -5.14 -10.23 -5.22
C VAL A 29 -4.75 -9.93 -6.66
N CYS A 30 -4.61 -8.65 -7.03
CA CYS A 30 -4.12 -8.26 -8.35
C CYS A 30 -2.73 -8.87 -8.63
N TRP A 31 -1.79 -8.78 -7.68
CA TRP A 31 -0.46 -9.40 -7.85
C TRP A 31 -0.51 -10.92 -7.98
N ALA A 32 -1.39 -11.60 -7.24
CA ALA A 32 -1.56 -13.04 -7.35
C ALA A 32 -2.07 -13.43 -8.73
N VAL A 33 -3.09 -12.73 -9.23
CA VAL A 33 -3.67 -12.95 -10.55
C VAL A 33 -2.66 -12.64 -11.66
N VAL A 34 -1.91 -11.55 -11.55
CA VAL A 34 -0.83 -11.23 -12.50
C VAL A 34 0.23 -12.35 -12.51
N GLY A 35 0.62 -12.86 -11.34
CA GLY A 35 1.56 -13.98 -11.25
C GLY A 35 1.03 -15.23 -11.94
N TRP A 36 -0.24 -15.57 -11.74
CA TRP A 36 -0.89 -16.69 -12.40
C TRP A 36 -0.87 -16.55 -13.93
N GLU A 37 -1.38 -15.42 -14.45
CA GLU A 37 -1.51 -15.18 -15.89
C GLU A 37 -0.14 -15.11 -16.60
N VAL A 38 0.88 -14.57 -15.94
CA VAL A 38 2.25 -14.54 -16.48
C VAL A 38 2.91 -15.92 -16.47
N GLY A 39 2.65 -16.73 -15.45
CA GLY A 39 3.29 -18.03 -15.27
C GLY A 39 2.64 -19.19 -16.04
N GLY A 40 1.38 -19.03 -16.47
CA GLY A 40 0.60 -20.08 -17.11
C GLY A 40 0.51 -21.36 -16.28
N ASP A 41 0.24 -22.49 -16.92
CA ASP A 41 -0.03 -23.76 -16.22
C ASP A 41 1.19 -24.31 -15.44
N THR A 42 2.41 -23.96 -15.84
CA THR A 42 3.64 -24.50 -15.24
C THR A 42 4.12 -23.66 -14.05
N TRP A 43 4.20 -22.34 -14.23
CA TRP A 43 4.78 -21.45 -13.23
C TRP A 43 3.74 -20.59 -12.51
N GLY A 44 2.48 -20.63 -12.93
CA GLY A 44 1.41 -19.76 -12.42
C GLY A 44 1.24 -19.85 -10.91
N TRP A 45 1.20 -21.06 -10.34
CA TRP A 45 1.07 -21.22 -8.88
C TRP A 45 2.24 -20.62 -8.10
N ILE A 46 3.46 -20.79 -8.63
CA ILE A 46 4.67 -20.28 -7.97
C ILE A 46 4.65 -18.75 -8.00
N LEU A 47 4.38 -18.15 -9.15
CA LEU A 47 4.35 -16.69 -9.30
C LEU A 47 3.15 -16.04 -8.59
N ALA A 48 1.99 -16.70 -8.59
CA ALA A 48 0.79 -16.24 -7.89
C ALA A 48 0.98 -16.15 -6.37
N ILE A 49 1.90 -16.93 -5.80
CA ILE A 49 2.29 -16.82 -4.38
C ILE A 49 3.47 -15.86 -4.22
N LEU A 50 4.48 -15.99 -5.08
CA LEU A 50 5.72 -15.23 -4.97
C LEU A 50 5.49 -13.71 -5.08
N PHE A 51 4.66 -13.27 -6.03
CA PHE A 51 4.42 -11.84 -6.25
C PHE A 51 3.75 -11.17 -5.04
N PRO A 52 2.61 -11.68 -4.49
CA PRO A 52 2.04 -11.12 -3.26
C PRO A 52 2.98 -11.19 -2.07
N VAL A 53 3.76 -12.26 -1.91
CA VAL A 53 4.71 -12.39 -0.79
C VAL A 53 5.81 -11.34 -0.88
N VAL A 54 6.42 -11.16 -2.05
CA VAL A 54 7.44 -10.11 -2.26
C VAL A 54 6.85 -8.72 -2.04
N ALA A 55 5.63 -8.48 -2.52
CA ALA A 55 4.94 -7.23 -2.32
C ALA A 55 4.69 -6.99 -0.81
N ALA A 56 4.00 -7.91 -0.13
CA ALA A 56 3.66 -7.80 1.29
C ALA A 56 4.91 -7.64 2.18
N THR A 57 5.98 -8.39 1.91
CA THR A 57 7.25 -8.27 2.65
C THR A 57 7.92 -6.93 2.43
N THR A 58 7.93 -6.42 1.19
CA THR A 58 8.46 -5.07 0.87
C THR A 58 7.67 -4.00 1.62
N TRP A 59 6.34 -4.04 1.54
CA TRP A 59 5.48 -3.10 2.25
C TRP A 59 5.59 -3.21 3.78
N ALA A 60 5.75 -4.42 4.33
CA ALA A 60 5.88 -4.59 5.76
C ALA A 60 7.24 -4.11 6.28
N SER A 61 8.31 -4.31 5.50
CA SER A 61 9.70 -4.05 5.92
C SER A 61 10.08 -2.58 5.84
N PHE A 62 9.78 -1.91 4.72
CA PHE A 62 10.21 -0.54 4.46
C PHE A 62 9.20 0.47 5.01
N ARG A 63 9.47 1.00 6.21
CA ARG A 63 8.53 1.90 6.91
C ARG A 63 9.18 3.21 7.30
N VAL A 64 8.34 4.22 7.41
CA VAL A 64 8.73 5.56 7.83
C VAL A 64 8.72 5.62 9.35
N PRO A 65 9.81 6.02 10.03
CA PRO A 65 9.83 6.17 11.48
C PRO A 65 8.72 7.11 11.98
N GLY A 66 8.01 6.70 13.02
CA GLY A 66 6.93 7.51 13.62
C GLY A 66 5.63 7.57 12.79
N ASP A 67 5.47 6.76 11.73
CA ASP A 67 4.16 6.56 11.10
C ASP A 67 3.21 5.93 12.12
N ALA A 68 2.07 6.58 12.41
CA ALA A 68 1.07 6.07 13.35
C ALA A 68 0.49 4.70 12.94
N SER A 69 0.60 4.32 11.65
CA SER A 69 0.25 2.99 11.17
C SER A 69 1.33 1.92 11.40
N ALA A 70 2.50 2.33 11.89
CA ALA A 70 3.55 1.44 12.34
C ALA A 70 3.49 1.32 13.87
N GLY A 71 3.31 0.09 14.38
CA GLY A 71 3.78 -0.23 15.72
C GLY A 71 5.27 0.15 15.87
N GLN A 72 5.76 0.23 17.11
CA GLN A 72 7.03 0.87 17.52
C GLN A 72 8.34 0.34 16.88
N GLY A 73 8.31 -0.43 15.80
CA GLY A 73 9.48 -0.87 15.04
C GLY A 73 9.23 -0.89 13.54
N ALA A 74 10.04 -0.13 12.80
CA ALA A 74 10.23 -0.29 11.36
C ALA A 74 11.45 -1.21 11.14
N PRO A 75 11.31 -2.39 10.51
CA PRO A 75 12.46 -3.26 10.23
C PRO A 75 13.52 -2.57 9.38
N ILE A 76 13.09 -1.76 8.40
CA ILE A 76 13.97 -0.96 7.54
C ILE A 76 13.42 0.47 7.45
N PRO A 77 14.04 1.46 8.09
CA PRO A 77 13.60 2.85 8.04
C PRO A 77 13.84 3.45 6.65
N VAL A 78 12.84 4.14 6.09
CA VAL A 78 12.95 4.83 4.80
C VAL A 78 12.32 6.23 4.84
N PRO A 79 12.75 7.17 3.97
CA PRO A 79 12.09 8.46 3.81
C PRO A 79 10.65 8.30 3.32
N GLY A 80 9.79 9.28 3.61
CA GLY A 80 8.37 9.21 3.24
C GLY A 80 8.12 9.19 1.73
N ILE A 81 9.00 9.79 0.93
CA ILE A 81 8.93 9.69 -0.54
C ILE A 81 9.17 8.26 -1.03
N VAL A 82 10.13 7.55 -0.45
CA VAL A 82 10.43 6.15 -0.80
C VAL A 82 9.25 5.27 -0.41
N ARG A 83 8.67 5.51 0.77
CA ARG A 83 7.46 4.81 1.19
C ARG A 83 6.29 5.04 0.23
N LEU A 84 6.10 6.27 -0.25
CA LEU A 84 5.05 6.58 -1.20
C LEU A 84 5.27 5.87 -2.55
N MET A 85 6.52 5.82 -3.03
CA MET A 85 6.86 5.07 -4.25
C MET A 85 6.55 3.58 -4.09
N ILE A 86 6.90 2.96 -2.96
CA ILE A 86 6.56 1.55 -2.68
C ILE A 86 5.04 1.33 -2.65
N GLU A 87 4.28 2.24 -2.01
CA GLU A 87 2.82 2.15 -1.98
C GLU A 87 2.21 2.28 -3.38
N LEU A 88 2.71 3.20 -4.20
CA LEU A 88 2.25 3.36 -5.59
C LEU A 88 2.61 2.15 -6.44
N ASP A 89 3.85 1.66 -6.36
CA ASP A 89 4.29 0.47 -7.09
C ASP A 89 3.41 -0.72 -6.72
N MET A 90 3.15 -0.94 -5.43
CA MET A 90 2.38 -2.10 -5.01
C MET A 90 0.90 -2.02 -5.28
N LEU A 91 0.29 -0.82 -5.28
CA LEU A 91 -1.17 -0.69 -5.43
C LEU A 91 -1.57 -0.27 -6.84
N VAL A 92 -0.84 0.65 -7.45
CA VAL A 92 -1.12 1.14 -8.80
C VAL A 92 -0.61 0.15 -9.84
N LEU A 93 0.66 -0.30 -9.76
CA LEU A 93 1.16 -1.24 -10.77
C LEU A 93 0.42 -2.59 -10.70
N ALA A 94 -0.02 -3.01 -9.52
CA ALA A 94 -0.87 -4.21 -9.40
C ALA A 94 -2.14 -4.10 -10.24
N GLY A 95 -2.88 -2.99 -10.09
CA GLY A 95 -4.09 -2.75 -10.86
C GLY A 95 -3.83 -2.57 -12.35
N VAL A 96 -2.76 -1.85 -12.72
CA VAL A 96 -2.35 -1.67 -14.12
C VAL A 96 -1.98 -3.01 -14.76
N PHE A 97 -1.15 -3.82 -14.11
CA PHE A 97 -0.75 -5.11 -14.65
C PHE A 97 -1.90 -6.11 -14.68
N ALA A 98 -2.84 -6.06 -13.72
CA ALA A 98 -4.07 -6.83 -13.81
C ALA A 98 -4.84 -6.49 -15.10
N ILE A 99 -4.94 -5.21 -15.48
CA ILE A 99 -5.55 -4.82 -16.76
C ILE A 99 -4.75 -5.37 -17.94
N ILE A 100 -3.41 -5.28 -17.92
CA ILE A 100 -2.56 -5.75 -19.02
C ILE A 100 -2.71 -7.26 -19.26
N VAL A 101 -2.86 -8.05 -18.19
CA VAL A 101 -3.10 -9.51 -18.31
C VAL A 101 -4.57 -9.86 -18.59
N GLY A 102 -5.42 -8.87 -18.92
CA GLY A 102 -6.81 -9.08 -19.33
C GLY A 102 -7.84 -8.99 -18.21
N GLN A 103 -7.43 -8.77 -16.97
CA GLN A 103 -8.30 -8.71 -15.78
C GLN A 103 -8.80 -7.28 -15.53
N VAL A 104 -9.50 -6.74 -16.55
CA VAL A 104 -9.86 -5.32 -16.65
C VAL A 104 -10.70 -4.84 -15.48
N ILE A 105 -11.76 -5.58 -15.12
CA ILE A 105 -12.69 -5.17 -14.06
C ILE A 105 -11.97 -5.12 -12.70
N LEU A 106 -11.20 -6.16 -12.38
CA LEU A 106 -10.44 -6.25 -11.14
C LEU A 106 -9.42 -5.11 -11.03
N GLY A 107 -8.62 -4.91 -12.10
CA GLY A 107 -7.61 -3.87 -12.11
C GLY A 107 -8.20 -2.46 -12.07
N ALA A 108 -9.25 -2.18 -12.85
CA ALA A 108 -9.92 -0.88 -12.85
C ALA A 108 -10.59 -0.57 -11.50
N ALA A 109 -11.30 -1.54 -10.91
CA ALA A 109 -11.90 -1.37 -9.58
C ALA A 109 -10.83 -1.08 -8.52
N THR A 110 -9.70 -1.78 -8.57
CA THR A 110 -8.57 -1.56 -7.66
C THR A 110 -7.99 -0.16 -7.84
N LEU A 111 -7.75 0.29 -9.07
CA LEU A 111 -7.22 1.64 -9.34
C LEU A 111 -8.18 2.74 -8.88
N ILE A 112 -9.49 2.59 -9.10
CA ILE A 112 -10.50 3.52 -8.60
C ILE A 112 -10.46 3.56 -7.07
N ALA A 113 -10.40 2.39 -6.41
CA ALA A 113 -10.34 2.31 -4.95
C ALA A 113 -9.06 2.98 -4.40
N VAL A 114 -7.92 2.81 -5.07
CA VAL A 114 -6.65 3.49 -4.74
C VAL A 114 -6.78 5.00 -4.87
N LEU A 115 -7.41 5.51 -5.94
CA LEU A 115 -7.64 6.95 -6.11
C LEU A 115 -8.54 7.52 -5.01
N VAL A 116 -9.62 6.81 -4.67
CA VAL A 116 -10.50 7.19 -3.55
C VAL A 116 -9.71 7.19 -2.24
N HIS A 117 -8.88 6.17 -2.01
CA HIS A 117 -8.06 6.07 -0.82
C HIS A 117 -7.11 7.27 -0.68
N TYR A 118 -6.35 7.61 -1.73
CA TYR A 118 -5.44 8.76 -1.68
C TYR A 118 -6.18 10.09 -1.52
N SER A 119 -7.37 10.23 -2.11
CA SER A 119 -8.22 11.42 -1.94
C SER A 119 -8.65 11.60 -0.48
N LEU A 120 -9.03 10.52 0.19
CA LEU A 120 -9.42 10.53 1.61
C LEU A 120 -8.23 10.74 2.56
N THR A 121 -7.02 10.38 2.12
CA THR A 121 -5.83 10.33 2.99
C THR A 121 -4.79 11.42 2.65
N MET A 122 -5.22 12.52 2.02
CA MET A 122 -4.34 13.60 1.54
C MET A 122 -3.49 14.28 2.64
N ARG A 123 -3.95 14.24 3.90
CA ARG A 123 -3.16 14.72 5.05
C ARG A 123 -1.92 13.85 5.30
N ARG A 124 -2.05 12.51 5.20
CA ARG A 124 -0.94 11.56 5.37
C ARG A 124 0.07 11.71 4.24
N VAL A 125 -0.39 11.86 3.00
CA VAL A 125 0.51 12.04 1.83
C VAL A 125 1.37 13.28 2.01
N ARG A 126 0.79 14.41 2.42
CA ARG A 126 1.54 15.65 2.69
C ARG A 126 2.57 15.48 3.81
N TRP A 127 2.20 14.75 4.87
CA TRP A 127 3.13 14.43 5.96
C TRP A 127 4.29 13.53 5.49
N LEU A 128 4.02 12.48 4.69
CA LEU A 128 5.07 11.63 4.12
C LEU A 128 6.05 12.44 3.25
N LEU A 129 5.53 13.34 2.42
CA LEU A 129 6.36 14.21 1.57
C LEU A 129 7.20 15.22 2.36
N ALA A 130 6.80 15.55 3.59
CA ALA A 130 7.59 16.38 4.50
C ALA A 130 8.78 15.62 5.11
N GLN A 131 8.70 14.29 5.19
CA GLN A 131 9.77 13.44 5.74
C GLN A 131 10.84 13.10 4.71
N ARG A 132 11.71 14.08 4.43
CA ARG A 132 12.75 13.97 3.41
C ARG A 132 14.05 13.29 3.89
N THR A 133 14.24 13.13 5.19
CA THR A 133 15.44 12.55 5.81
C THR A 133 15.08 11.54 6.88
N ILE A 134 15.88 10.47 6.99
CA ILE A 134 15.83 9.51 8.09
C ILE A 134 16.59 10.15 9.25
N THR A 135 15.90 10.58 10.30
CA THR A 135 16.50 11.13 11.54
C THR A 135 15.96 10.40 12.74
#